data_AF-A0A2N3EGJ2-F1
#
_entry.id   AF-A0A2N3EGJ2-F1
#
_cell.length_a   1.000
_cell.length_b   1.000
_cell.length_c   1.000
_cell.angle_alpha   90.00
_cell.angle_beta   90.00
_cell.angle_gamma   90.00
#
_symmetry.space_group_name_H-M   'P 1'
#
loop_
_entity.id
_entity.type
_entity.pdbx_description
1 polymer ?
#
loop_
_entity_poly.entity_id
_entity_poly.type
_entity_poly.pdbx_seq_one_letter_code
_entity_poly.pdbx_strand_id
1 'polypeptide(L)' 'MSNLVLRKDSGRICTLTLNRPETLNALNVSLFEELREHVDA' A
#
# COMPACT_ATOMS: atom_id res chain seq x y z
N MET A 1 -5.59 -5.81 11.26
CA MET A 1 -5.13 -6.58 10.08
C MET A 1 -5.94 -6.19 8.85
N SER A 2 -5.97 -4.90 8.52
CA SER A 2 -6.53 -4.38 7.28
C SER A 2 -5.35 -4.11 6.37
N ASN A 3 -5.15 -4.94 5.36
CA ASN A 3 -4.05 -4.78 4.42
C ASN A 3 -4.44 -3.66 3.45
N LEU A 4 -4.14 -2.40 3.80
CA LEU A 4 -4.55 -1.23 3.02
C LEU A 4 -3.67 -1.05 1.79
N VAL A 5 -2.47 -1.65 1.80
CA VAL A 5 -1.50 -1.62 0.70
C VAL A 5 -1.07 -3.04 0.37
N LEU A 6 -1.28 -3.48 -0.86
CA LEU A 6 -0.80 -4.77 -1.35
C LEU A 6 0.57 -4.58 -2.01
N ARG A 7 1.60 -5.23 -1.48
CA ARG A 7 2.93 -5.28 -2.08
C ARG A 7 3.05 -6.48 -3.03
N LYS A 8 3.52 -6.22 -4.24
CA LYS A 8 3.89 -7.23 -5.23
C LYS A 8 5.27 -6.90 -5.80
N ASP A 9 6.27 -7.63 -5.39
CA ASP A 9 7.58 -7.63 -6.02
C ASP A 9 7.57 -8.53 -7.27
N SER A 10 8.15 -8.04 -8.36
CA SER A 10 8.33 -8.78 -9.59
C SER A 10 9.67 -8.39 -10.20
N GLY A 11 10.71 -9.16 -9.86
CA GLY A 11 12.08 -8.87 -10.27
C GLY A 11 12.66 -7.63 -9.59
N ARG A 12 12.96 -6.59 -10.37
CA ARG A 12 13.46 -5.29 -9.85
C ARG A 12 12.37 -4.24 -9.68
N ILE A 13 11.10 -4.61 -9.87
CA ILE A 13 9.96 -3.70 -9.75
C ILE A 13 9.17 -4.11 -8.53
N CYS A 14 8.93 -3.17 -7.62
CA CYS A 14 8.02 -3.32 -6.50
C CYS A 14 6.76 -2.52 -6.79
N THR A 15 5.63 -3.21 -6.97
CA THR A 15 4.32 -2.60 -7.18
C THR A 15 3.56 -2.55 -5.86
N LEU A 16 3.14 -1.36 -5.47
CA LEU A 16 2.32 -1.13 -4.27
C LEU A 16 0.91 -0.72 -4.72
N THR A 17 -0.08 -1.54 -4.40
CA THR A 17 -1.48 -1.33 -4.80
C THR A 17 -2.31 -0.90 -3.59
N LEU A 18 -2.99 0.24 -3.71
CA LEU A 18 -3.93 0.72 -2.70
C LEU A 18 -5.18 -0.17 -2.71
N ASN A 19 -5.48 -0.82 -1.59
CA ASN A 19 -6.57 -1.77 -1.45
C ASN A 19 -7.72 -1.18 -0.61
N ARG A 20 -8.24 -0.02 -1.04
CA ARG A 20 -9.42 0.63 -0.43
C ARG A 20 -10.48 1.00 -1.48
N PRO A 21 -11.13 0.01 -2.13
CA PRO A 21 -12.15 0.28 -3.13
C PRO A 21 -13.38 1.00 -2.55
N GLU A 22 -13.70 0.76 -1.28
CA GLU A 22 -14.82 1.37 -0.54
C GLU A 22 -14.78 2.91 -0.46
N THR A 23 -13.60 3.50 -0.53
CA THR A 23 -13.39 4.95 -0.45
C THR A 23 -12.70 5.49 -1.70
N LEU A 24 -12.75 4.75 -2.82
CA LEU A 24 -12.07 5.12 -4.07
C LEU A 24 -10.56 5.37 -3.87
N ASN A 25 -9.91 4.56 -3.03
CA ASN A 25 -8.50 4.71 -2.65
C ASN A 25 -8.19 6.05 -1.95
N ALA A 26 -9.15 6.60 -1.19
CA ALA A 26 -8.90 7.79 -0.40
C ALA A 26 -7.67 7.60 0.50
N LEU A 27 -6.75 8.56 0.39
CA LEU A 27 -5.52 8.58 1.14
C LEU A 27 -5.84 8.98 2.59
N ASN A 28 -5.44 8.13 3.54
CA ASN A 28 -5.56 8.38 4.97
C ASN A 28 -4.18 8.23 5.62
N VAL A 29 -4.01 8.81 6.82
CA VAL A 29 -2.72 8.80 7.54
C VAL A 29 -2.18 7.37 7.71
N SER A 30 -3.02 6.43 8.15
CA SER A 30 -2.61 5.03 8.33
C SER A 30 -2.17 4.34 7.03
N LEU A 31 -2.71 4.75 5.88
CA LEU A 31 -2.31 4.21 4.58
C LEU A 31 -0.95 4.78 4.14
N PHE A 32 -0.65 6.03 4.48
CA PHE A 32 0.68 6.60 4.27
C PHE A 32 1.73 5.94 5.17
N GLU A 33 1.38 5.60 6.40
CA GLU A 33 2.25 4.84 7.30
C GLU A 33 2.55 3.45 6.72
N GLU A 34 1.54 2.68 6.32
CA GLU A 34 1.75 1.36 5.67
C GLU A 34 2.55 1.48 4.37
N LEU A 35 2.28 2.48 3.53
CA LEU A 35 3.03 2.68 2.29
C LEU A 35 4.51 2.98 2.58
N ARG A 36 4.79 3.79 3.61
CA ARG A 36 6.17 4.09 4.04
C ARG A 36 6.87 2.84 4.56
N GLU A 37 6.23 2.06 5.40
CA GLU A 37 6.80 0.79 5.89
C GLU A 37 7.16 -0.14 4.74
N HIS A 38 6.34 -0.22 3.70
CA HIS A 38 6.64 -1.04 2.52
C HIS A 38 7.74 -0.51 1.61
N VAL A 39 8.01 0.81 1.63
CA VAL A 39 9.08 1.43 0.85
C VAL A 39 10.43 1.36 1.59
N ASP A 40 10.42 1.46 2.91
CA ASP A 40 11.63 1.42 3.74
C ASP A 40 12.16 -0.01 3.98
N ALA A 41 11.28 -1.02 3.89
CA ALA A 41 11.59 -2.45 4.08
C ALA A 41 12.06 -3.19 2.82
#